data_AF-A0A8S0ZN84-F1
#
_entry.id   AF-A0A8S0ZN84-F1
#
_cell.length_a   1.000
_cell.length_b   1.000
_cell.length_c   1.000
_cell.angle_alpha   90.00
_cell.angle_beta   90.00
_cell.angle_gamma   90.00
#
_symmetry.space_group_name_H-M   'P 1'
#
loop_
_entity.id
_entity.type
_entity.pdbx_description
1 polymer ?
#
loop_
_entity_poly.entity_id
_entity_poly.type
_entity_poly.pdbx_seq_one_letter_code
_entity_poly.pdbx_strand_id
1 'polypeptide(L)'
;MRTEAWDIGVVSVYLEGDKPLEPYVRWIRKIVRELGTRKILLGGDINAWNVWWGSAKTDTRGEAMEGLMQELGLEVLNRGSEPTFDTTRGGKRYTSCVDITTCSVDLLGQIDNWRVAGDVTSSDHNTILFDLKLSKAKGIDIQRTTRVYNTRKANWSQFREKLTQSWKNDKITKSEVEKIVNKEELEGRITKLIENIKTASEESIPKLSRKRKCIYKLLCNEKDKAILIKVAIKDIVQ
;
A
#
# COMPACT_ATOMS: atom_id res chain seq x y z
N MET A 1 -6.65 7.76 3.11
CA MET A 1 -7.46 7.25 4.23
C MET A 1 -8.27 8.40 4.82
N ARG A 2 -9.56 8.46 4.50
CA ARG A 2 -10.50 9.45 5.04
C ARG A 2 -11.48 8.78 5.98
N THR A 3 -11.54 9.27 7.20
CA THR A 3 -12.51 8.90 8.24
C THR A 3 -13.00 10.18 8.92
N GLU A 4 -14.00 10.07 9.79
CA GLU A 4 -14.45 11.21 10.62
C GLU A 4 -13.35 11.77 11.54
N ALA A 5 -12.30 10.99 11.83
CA ALA A 5 -11.22 11.42 12.73
C ALA A 5 -9.93 11.79 12.00
N TRP A 6 -9.71 11.29 10.78
CA TRP A 6 -8.44 11.46 10.08
C TRP A 6 -8.66 11.69 8.59
N ASP A 7 -7.94 12.66 8.05
CA ASP A 7 -7.83 12.87 6.62
C ASP A 7 -6.35 12.80 6.24
N ILE A 8 -5.93 11.66 5.68
CA ILE A 8 -4.56 11.38 5.28
C ILE A 8 -4.55 10.97 3.82
N GLY A 9 -3.79 11.70 3.00
CA GLY A 9 -3.49 11.33 1.63
C GLY A 9 -2.42 10.25 1.61
N VAL A 10 -2.69 9.14 0.92
CA VAL A 10 -1.71 8.07 0.73
C VAL A 10 -1.52 7.89 -0.77
N VAL A 11 -0.28 8.02 -1.23
CA VAL A 11 0.10 7.90 -2.63
C VAL A 11 1.06 6.73 -2.77
N SER A 12 0.67 5.73 -3.56
CA SER A 12 1.57 4.66 -3.98
C SER A 12 2.06 4.98 -5.38
N VAL A 13 3.37 4.88 -5.62
CA VAL A 13 3.97 5.16 -6.94
C VAL A 13 4.78 3.98 -7.43
N TYR A 14 4.82 3.81 -8.75
CA TYR A 14 5.74 2.90 -9.43
C TYR A 14 6.26 3.64 -10.67
N LEU A 15 7.58 3.83 -10.76
CA LEU A 15 8.23 4.51 -11.87
C LEU A 15 9.10 3.51 -12.61
N GLU A 16 8.81 3.28 -13.89
CA GLU A 16 9.64 2.41 -14.71
C GLU A 16 11.07 2.98 -14.85
N GLY A 17 12.07 2.13 -14.62
CA GLY A 17 13.48 2.52 -14.61
C GLY A 17 14.05 2.90 -15.98
N ASP A 18 13.47 2.38 -17.07
CA ASP A 18 13.88 2.66 -18.46
C ASP A 18 13.09 3.81 -19.10
N LYS A 19 12.06 4.34 -18.44
CA LYS A 19 11.21 5.41 -18.97
C LYS A 19 11.66 6.80 -18.52
N PRO A 20 11.41 7.85 -19.33
CA PRO A 20 11.62 9.23 -18.92
C PRO A 20 10.89 9.55 -17.62
N LEU A 21 11.58 10.24 -16.70
CA LEU A 21 11.06 10.55 -15.37
C LEU A 21 9.99 11.67 -15.36
N GLU A 22 10.10 12.62 -16.30
CA GLU A 22 9.31 13.86 -16.33
C GLU A 22 7.77 13.66 -16.29
N PRO A 23 7.17 12.69 -17.02
CA PRO A 23 5.74 12.43 -16.91
C PRO A 23 5.31 12.03 -15.49
N TYR A 24 6.10 11.19 -14.80
CA TYR A 24 5.82 10.77 -13.43
C TYR A 24 5.92 11.94 -12.45
N VAL A 25 6.95 12.78 -12.59
CA VAL A 25 7.14 13.98 -11.77
C VAL A 25 5.93 14.92 -11.87
N ARG A 26 5.46 15.21 -13.09
CA ARG A 26 4.27 16.04 -13.31
C ARG A 26 3.02 15.42 -12.69
N TRP A 27 2.86 14.11 -12.82
CA TRP A 27 1.72 13.38 -12.28
C TRP A 27 1.71 13.35 -10.75
N ILE A 28 2.83 13.03 -10.10
CA ILE A 28 2.98 13.05 -8.65
C ILE A 28 2.66 14.46 -8.11
N ARG A 29 3.25 15.49 -8.72
CA ARG A 29 3.01 16.89 -8.34
C ARG A 29 1.52 17.23 -8.40
N LYS A 30 0.84 16.84 -9.48
CA LYS A 30 -0.59 17.08 -9.65
C LYS A 30 -1.40 16.39 -8.55
N ILE A 31 -1.20 15.08 -8.35
CA ILE A 31 -1.95 14.31 -7.35
C ILE A 31 -1.74 14.86 -5.95
N VAL A 32 -0.49 15.12 -5.55
CA VAL A 32 -0.16 15.62 -4.23
C VAL A 32 -0.87 16.95 -3.94
N ARG A 33 -0.96 17.83 -4.95
CA ARG A 33 -1.69 19.11 -4.85
C ARG A 33 -3.22 18.94 -4.84
N GLU A 34 -3.75 17.94 -5.53
CA GLU A 34 -5.21 17.68 -5.63
C GLU A 34 -5.77 16.85 -4.46
N LEU A 35 -4.92 16.23 -3.63
CA LEU A 35 -5.35 15.42 -2.48
C LEU A 35 -6.16 16.20 -1.43
N GLY A 36 -6.01 17.53 -1.38
CA GLY A 36 -6.80 18.40 -0.50
C GLY A 36 -6.54 18.21 1.01
N THR A 37 -5.42 17.58 1.38
CA THR A 37 -4.99 17.40 2.77
C THR A 37 -3.51 17.72 2.92
N ARG A 38 -3.12 18.24 4.09
CA ARG A 38 -1.71 18.50 4.42
C ARG A 38 -0.99 17.26 4.98
N LYS A 39 -1.72 16.22 5.35
CA LYS A 39 -1.16 14.95 5.86
C LYS A 39 -0.98 13.98 4.70
N ILE A 40 0.23 13.92 4.16
CA ILE A 40 0.53 13.14 2.96
C ILE A 40 1.60 12.11 3.27
N LEU A 41 1.35 10.88 2.84
CA LEU A 41 2.28 9.77 2.88
C LEU A 41 2.45 9.26 1.45
N LEU A 42 3.67 9.26 0.93
CA LEU A 42 3.98 8.80 -0.41
C LEU A 42 5.03 7.69 -0.33
N GLY A 43 4.91 6.68 -1.19
CA GLY A 43 6.00 5.74 -1.37
C GLY A 43 5.77 4.67 -2.41
N GLY A 44 6.82 3.91 -2.70
CA GLY A 44 6.86 2.85 -3.70
C GLY A 44 8.18 2.85 -4.47
N ASP A 45 8.28 1.98 -5.47
CA ASP A 45 9.46 1.88 -6.33
C ASP A 45 9.57 3.07 -7.28
N ILE A 46 10.63 3.87 -7.11
CA ILE A 46 10.92 5.02 -7.96
C ILE A 46 12.01 4.74 -9.01
N ASN A 47 12.65 3.57 -8.95
CA ASN A 47 13.80 3.18 -9.77
C ASN A 47 14.83 4.32 -9.89
N ALA A 48 15.20 4.90 -8.75
CA ALA A 48 16.10 6.04 -8.67
C ALA A 48 17.04 5.90 -7.47
N TRP A 49 18.30 6.27 -7.65
CA TRP A 49 19.33 6.10 -6.63
C TRP A 49 19.62 7.43 -5.97
N ASN A 50 19.53 7.50 -4.64
CA ASN A 50 19.98 8.65 -3.87
C ASN A 50 20.41 8.21 -2.46
N VAL A 51 21.50 8.80 -1.99
CA VAL A 51 22.03 8.58 -0.64
C VAL A 51 21.01 8.90 0.46
N TRP A 52 20.08 9.84 0.22
CA TRP A 52 19.03 10.21 1.17
C TRP A 52 18.07 9.08 1.52
N TRP A 53 17.87 8.10 0.64
CA TRP A 53 17.07 6.91 0.90
C TRP A 53 17.87 5.61 0.95
N GLY A 54 19.18 5.73 1.19
CA GLY A 54 20.06 4.60 1.49
C GLY A 54 20.70 3.94 0.27
N SER A 55 20.61 4.54 -0.93
CA SER A 55 21.36 4.06 -2.09
C SER A 55 22.86 4.35 -1.94
N ALA A 56 23.71 3.56 -2.59
CA ALA A 56 25.17 3.73 -2.51
C ALA A 56 25.71 5.01 -3.17
N LYS A 57 24.92 5.62 -4.06
CA LYS A 57 25.24 6.86 -4.77
C LYS A 57 23.94 7.56 -5.16
N THR A 58 24.08 8.80 -5.61
CA THR A 58 22.98 9.55 -6.23
C THR A 58 23.12 9.52 -7.76
N ASP A 59 22.02 9.22 -8.46
CA ASP A 59 21.92 9.34 -9.92
C ASP A 59 21.00 10.52 -10.32
N THR A 60 20.94 10.82 -11.62
CA THR A 60 20.16 11.96 -12.13
C THR A 60 18.66 11.83 -11.86
N ARG A 61 18.13 10.60 -11.78
CA ARG A 61 16.73 10.36 -11.39
C ARG A 61 16.53 10.66 -9.91
N GLY A 62 17.49 10.29 -9.08
CA GLY A 62 17.50 10.54 -7.65
C GLY A 62 17.58 12.02 -7.33
N GLU A 63 18.39 12.80 -8.04
CA GLU A 63 18.45 14.27 -7.90
C GLU A 63 17.10 14.92 -8.24
N ALA A 64 16.49 14.50 -9.35
CA ALA A 64 15.19 15.04 -9.77
C ALA A 64 14.07 14.68 -8.79
N MET A 65 14.06 13.44 -8.26
CA MET A 65 13.08 13.01 -7.26
C MET A 65 13.31 13.71 -5.92
N GLU A 66 14.55 13.91 -5.49
CA GLU A 66 14.88 14.72 -4.31
C GLU A 66 14.33 16.15 -4.45
N GLY A 67 14.59 16.81 -5.58
CA GLY A 67 14.06 18.14 -5.86
C GLY A 67 12.53 18.19 -5.83
N LEU A 68 11.85 17.16 -6.36
CA LEU A 68 10.40 17.05 -6.27
C LEU A 68 9.91 16.88 -4.83
N MET A 69 10.56 16.06 -4.01
CA MET A 69 10.18 15.88 -2.60
C MET A 69 10.33 17.19 -1.82
N GLN A 70 11.43 17.92 -2.05
CA GLN A 70 11.64 19.25 -1.47
C GLN A 70 10.58 20.25 -1.93
N GLU A 71 10.26 20.30 -3.23
CA GLU A 71 9.20 21.15 -3.80
C GLU A 71 7.84 20.91 -3.11
N LEU A 72 7.53 19.63 -2.82
CA LEU A 72 6.27 19.21 -2.21
C LEU A 72 6.28 19.24 -0.68
N GLY A 73 7.40 19.60 -0.04
CA GLY A 73 7.54 19.59 1.42
C GLY A 73 7.41 18.20 2.03
N LEU A 74 7.94 17.17 1.34
CA LEU A 74 7.93 15.78 1.77
C LEU A 74 9.30 15.37 2.28
N GLU A 75 9.31 14.78 3.47
CA GLU A 75 10.50 14.32 4.20
C GLU A 75 10.73 12.83 3.97
N VAL A 76 11.99 12.43 3.76
CA VAL A 76 12.35 11.02 3.54
C VAL A 76 12.36 10.25 4.88
N LEU A 77 11.62 9.14 4.91
CA LEU A 77 11.46 8.28 6.07
C LEU A 77 12.38 7.05 6.06
N ASN A 78 12.98 6.72 4.92
CA ASN A 78 13.97 5.65 4.81
C ASN A 78 15.08 5.82 5.87
N ARG A 79 15.53 4.71 6.44
CA ARG A 79 16.61 4.66 7.43
C ARG A 79 17.55 3.51 7.10
N GLY A 80 18.83 3.71 7.37
CA GLY A 80 19.84 2.70 7.09
C GLY A 80 20.11 2.52 5.60
N SER A 81 20.67 1.37 5.26
CA SER A 81 21.12 1.03 3.91
C SER A 81 20.77 -0.42 3.55
N GLU A 82 19.85 -1.02 4.31
CA GLU A 82 19.29 -2.33 4.01
C GLU A 82 18.61 -2.28 2.64
N PRO A 83 18.94 -3.22 1.73
CA PRO A 83 18.48 -3.14 0.35
C PRO A 83 16.98 -3.37 0.27
N THR A 84 16.29 -2.49 -0.45
CA THR A 84 14.86 -2.65 -0.73
C THR A 84 14.61 -3.56 -1.93
N PHE A 85 15.61 -3.74 -2.79
CA PHE A 85 15.65 -4.72 -3.87
C PHE A 85 16.89 -5.61 -3.73
N ASP A 86 16.71 -6.92 -3.81
CA ASP A 86 17.74 -7.95 -3.67
C ASP A 86 17.43 -9.14 -4.57
N THR A 87 18.27 -9.37 -5.59
CA THR A 87 18.08 -10.44 -6.57
C THR A 87 19.41 -11.17 -6.82
N THR A 88 19.35 -12.44 -7.18
CA THR A 88 20.53 -13.21 -7.62
C THR A 88 20.37 -13.63 -9.08
N ARG A 89 21.25 -13.14 -9.95
CA ARG A 89 21.24 -13.44 -11.39
C ARG A 89 22.60 -14.00 -11.80
N GLY A 90 22.60 -15.19 -12.40
CA GLY A 90 23.83 -15.86 -12.83
C GLY A 90 24.84 -16.11 -11.70
N GLY A 91 24.36 -16.42 -10.49
CA GLY A 91 25.21 -16.64 -9.30
C GLY A 91 25.77 -15.37 -8.65
N LYS A 92 25.46 -14.19 -9.17
CA LYS A 92 25.86 -12.90 -8.61
C LYS A 92 24.66 -12.21 -7.96
N ARG A 93 24.85 -11.72 -6.73
CA ARG A 93 23.85 -10.93 -5.99
C ARG A 93 23.88 -9.48 -6.47
N TYR A 94 22.71 -8.90 -6.68
CA TYR A 94 22.49 -7.51 -7.03
C TYR A 94 21.51 -6.92 -6.02
N THR A 95 21.88 -5.78 -5.44
CA THR A 95 21.12 -5.12 -4.38
C THR A 95 21.04 -3.64 -4.65
N SER A 96 19.90 -3.03 -4.34
CA SER A 96 19.71 -1.58 -4.43
C SER A 96 18.64 -1.08 -3.46
N CYS A 97 18.70 0.20 -3.15
CA CYS A 97 17.65 0.92 -2.43
C CYS A 97 16.97 1.83 -3.46
N VAL A 98 15.83 1.38 -3.98
CA VAL A 98 15.06 2.06 -5.05
C VAL A 98 13.62 2.35 -4.65
N ASP A 99 13.20 1.83 -3.50
CA ASP A 99 11.90 2.10 -2.89
C ASP A 99 12.00 3.25 -1.91
N ILE A 100 11.10 4.22 -2.03
CA ILE A 100 11.05 5.38 -1.15
C ILE A 100 9.81 5.36 -0.27
N THR A 101 9.95 5.88 0.95
CA THR A 101 8.85 6.29 1.81
C THR A 101 9.08 7.74 2.21
N THR A 102 8.12 8.61 1.95
CA THR A 102 8.16 10.02 2.35
C THR A 102 6.85 10.43 3.01
N CYS A 103 6.92 11.46 3.86
CA CYS A 103 5.72 12.05 4.44
C CYS A 103 5.81 13.56 4.54
N SER A 104 4.67 14.23 4.59
CA SER A 104 4.64 15.65 4.93
C SER A 104 5.07 15.87 6.38
N VAL A 105 5.55 17.09 6.67
CA VAL A 105 5.98 17.49 8.02
C VAL A 105 4.88 17.28 9.07
N ASP A 106 3.61 17.47 8.70
CA ASP A 106 2.44 17.23 9.58
C ASP A 106 2.30 15.76 10.04
N LEU A 107 2.95 14.81 9.38
CA LEU A 107 2.96 13.39 9.74
C LEU A 107 4.28 12.91 10.35
N LEU A 108 5.36 13.68 10.26
CA LEU A 108 6.70 13.23 10.62
C LEU A 108 6.77 12.72 12.08
N GLY A 109 6.17 13.43 13.02
CA GLY A 109 6.11 13.02 14.44
C GLY A 109 5.14 11.87 14.76
N GLN A 110 4.39 11.40 13.77
CA GLN A 110 3.42 10.31 13.92
C GLN A 110 3.94 8.99 13.32
N ILE A 111 5.06 9.00 12.60
CA ILE A 111 5.61 7.81 11.94
C ILE A 111 6.83 7.31 12.71
N ASP A 112 6.90 6.00 12.93
CA ASP A 112 7.96 5.36 13.72
C ASP A 112 8.24 3.94 13.20
N ASN A 113 9.31 3.31 13.72
CA ASN A 113 9.68 1.93 13.44
C ASN A 113 9.81 1.58 11.94
N TRP A 114 10.23 2.54 11.12
CA TRP A 114 10.52 2.30 9.71
C TRP A 114 11.67 1.29 9.58
N ARG A 115 11.46 0.24 8.78
CA ARG A 115 12.47 -0.78 8.50
C ARG A 115 12.15 -1.57 7.24
N VAL A 116 13.19 -2.14 6.65
CA VAL A 116 13.08 -3.17 5.62
C VAL A 116 12.89 -4.54 6.28
N ALA A 117 11.98 -5.34 5.75
CA ALA A 117 11.63 -6.68 6.22
C ALA A 117 11.81 -7.67 5.07
N GLY A 118 12.98 -8.32 5.02
CA GLY A 118 13.38 -9.21 3.93
C GLY A 118 12.57 -10.51 3.84
N ASP A 119 12.18 -11.10 4.97
CA ASP A 119 11.59 -12.45 4.99
C ASP A 119 10.06 -12.49 4.82
N VAL A 120 9.45 -11.38 4.39
CA VAL A 120 7.98 -11.28 4.27
C VAL A 120 7.50 -11.80 2.91
N THR A 121 8.34 -11.76 1.88
CA THR A 121 7.95 -12.13 0.51
C THR A 121 9.04 -12.93 -0.18
N SER A 122 8.66 -13.68 -1.23
CA SER A 122 9.59 -14.34 -2.14
C SER A 122 9.89 -13.50 -3.39
N SER A 123 9.56 -12.20 -3.38
CA SER A 123 9.88 -11.27 -4.47
C SER A 123 11.32 -10.77 -4.30
N ASP A 124 11.91 -10.30 -5.40
CA ASP A 124 13.18 -9.57 -5.36
C ASP A 124 13.05 -8.23 -4.58
N HIS A 125 11.83 -7.69 -4.38
CA HIS A 125 11.60 -6.53 -3.51
C HIS A 125 11.32 -6.94 -2.06
N ASN A 126 12.10 -6.38 -1.14
CA ASN A 126 11.92 -6.50 0.30
C ASN A 126 10.81 -5.57 0.79
N THR A 127 10.00 -6.05 1.74
CA THR A 127 8.86 -5.27 2.24
C THR A 127 9.31 -4.14 3.15
N ILE A 128 8.82 -2.92 2.93
CA ILE A 128 9.00 -1.82 3.89
C ILE A 128 7.84 -1.81 4.88
N LEU A 129 8.18 -1.73 6.17
CA LEU A 129 7.22 -1.62 7.27
C LEU A 129 7.50 -0.39 8.11
N PHE A 130 6.45 0.34 8.45
CA PHE A 130 6.49 1.40 9.45
C PHE A 130 5.16 1.48 10.17
N ASP A 131 5.18 2.17 11.30
CA ASP A 131 4.04 2.37 12.18
C ASP A 131 3.57 3.83 12.09
N LEU A 132 2.30 4.03 11.76
CA LEU A 132 1.63 5.33 11.80
C LEU A 132 0.77 5.44 13.06
N LYS A 133 1.17 6.31 13.99
CA LYS A 133 0.49 6.60 15.26
C LYS A 133 -0.54 7.70 15.06
N LEU A 134 -1.81 7.32 15.06
CA LEU A 134 -2.92 8.28 14.93
C LEU A 134 -3.56 8.55 16.28
N SER A 135 -3.57 9.81 16.70
CA SER A 135 -4.34 10.26 17.86
C SER A 135 -5.81 10.47 17.47
N LYS A 136 -6.72 10.18 18.41
CA LYS A 136 -8.15 10.47 18.26
C LYS A 136 -8.50 11.78 18.97
N ALA A 137 -9.40 12.57 18.40
CA ALA A 137 -10.17 13.52 19.21
C ALA A 137 -11.08 12.72 20.18
N LYS A 138 -11.21 13.17 21.43
CA LYS A 138 -12.11 12.55 22.42
C LYS A 138 -13.54 12.58 21.85
N GLY A 139 -14.21 11.42 21.79
CA GLY A 139 -15.63 11.32 21.41
C GLY A 139 -15.93 10.84 19.98
N ILE A 140 -14.94 10.69 19.09
CA ILE A 140 -15.19 10.18 17.73
C ILE A 140 -15.20 8.64 17.70
N ASP A 141 -16.37 8.05 17.43
CA ASP A 141 -16.51 6.60 17.23
C ASP A 141 -16.20 6.22 15.77
N ILE A 142 -14.93 5.93 15.53
CA ILE A 142 -14.46 5.49 14.22
C ILE A 142 -14.86 4.02 14.06
N GLN A 143 -15.73 3.73 13.10
CA GLN A 143 -15.98 2.37 12.60
C GLN A 143 -14.63 1.77 12.18
N ARG A 144 -14.02 0.98 13.08
CA ARG A 144 -12.79 0.28 12.74
C ARG A 144 -13.13 -0.77 11.70
N THR A 145 -12.42 -0.70 10.58
CA THR A 145 -12.21 -1.70 9.53
C THR A 145 -13.07 -1.55 8.26
N THR A 146 -12.36 -1.44 7.14
CA THR A 146 -12.80 -1.87 5.79
C THR A 146 -12.82 -3.40 5.66
N ARG A 147 -12.35 -4.12 6.69
CA ARG A 147 -12.22 -5.57 6.72
C ARG A 147 -13.54 -6.19 7.15
N VAL A 148 -14.47 -6.33 6.22
CA VAL A 148 -15.79 -6.91 6.46
C VAL A 148 -15.70 -8.40 6.83
N TYR A 149 -14.71 -9.10 6.28
CA TYR A 149 -14.60 -10.56 6.32
C TYR A 149 -13.61 -11.09 7.37
N ASN A 150 -14.04 -12.09 8.14
CA ASN A 150 -13.19 -12.85 9.04
C ASN A 150 -12.48 -13.99 8.31
N THR A 151 -11.37 -13.69 7.64
CA THR A 151 -10.61 -14.66 6.85
C THR A 151 -10.05 -15.84 7.66
N ARG A 152 -9.97 -15.74 9.00
CA ARG A 152 -9.57 -16.87 9.87
C ARG A 152 -10.65 -17.94 9.99
N LYS A 153 -11.91 -17.57 9.78
CA LYS A 153 -13.06 -18.48 9.80
C LYS A 153 -13.63 -18.72 8.40
N ALA A 154 -12.88 -18.37 7.36
CA ALA A 154 -13.30 -18.55 5.98
C ALA A 154 -13.45 -20.04 5.67
N ASN A 155 -14.56 -20.41 5.04
CA ASN A 155 -14.73 -21.71 4.44
C ASN A 155 -14.07 -21.71 3.05
N TRP A 156 -12.76 -21.96 3.01
CA TRP A 156 -11.98 -21.86 1.77
C TRP A 156 -12.35 -22.89 0.71
N SER A 157 -12.88 -24.06 1.09
CA SER A 157 -13.36 -25.05 0.12
C SER A 157 -14.62 -24.52 -0.59
N GLN A 158 -15.58 -24.00 0.17
CA GLN A 158 -16.79 -23.36 -0.39
C GLN A 158 -16.46 -22.13 -1.23
N PHE A 159 -15.52 -21.28 -0.78
CA PHE A 159 -15.05 -20.13 -1.57
C PHE A 159 -14.51 -20.57 -2.93
N ARG A 160 -13.62 -21.57 -2.95
CA ARG A 160 -13.00 -22.10 -4.17
C ARG A 160 -14.03 -22.73 -5.11
N GLU A 161 -14.96 -23.50 -4.57
CA GLU A 161 -16.04 -24.11 -5.34
C GLU A 161 -16.88 -23.05 -6.04
N LYS A 162 -17.36 -22.05 -5.30
CA LYS A 162 -18.18 -20.96 -5.82
C LYS A 162 -17.46 -20.12 -6.86
N LEU A 163 -16.19 -19.78 -6.59
CA LEU A 163 -15.38 -19.02 -7.53
C LEU A 163 -15.13 -19.81 -8.82
N THR A 164 -14.86 -21.11 -8.71
CA THR A 164 -14.66 -22.00 -9.88
C THR A 164 -15.94 -22.16 -10.69
N GLN A 165 -17.11 -22.29 -10.05
CA GLN A 165 -18.40 -22.34 -10.74
C GLN A 165 -18.68 -21.04 -11.50
N SER A 166 -18.45 -19.89 -10.86
CA SER A 166 -18.63 -18.58 -11.46
C SER A 166 -17.68 -18.35 -12.65
N TRP A 167 -16.40 -18.75 -12.54
CA TRP A 167 -15.44 -18.66 -13.65
C TRP A 167 -15.80 -19.53 -14.84
N LYS A 168 -16.36 -20.74 -14.59
CA LYS A 168 -16.87 -21.61 -15.66
C LYS A 168 -18.07 -20.99 -16.38
N ASN A 169 -19.00 -20.40 -15.64
CA ASN A 169 -20.18 -19.74 -16.20
C ASN A 169 -19.78 -18.52 -17.05
N ASP A 170 -18.80 -17.74 -16.60
CA ASP A 170 -18.33 -16.52 -17.26
C ASP A 170 -17.23 -16.79 -18.32
N LYS A 171 -16.88 -18.06 -18.58
CA LYS A 171 -15.82 -18.48 -19.52
C LYS A 171 -14.49 -17.76 -19.32
N ILE A 172 -14.13 -17.47 -18.07
CA ILE A 172 -12.89 -16.80 -17.73
C ILE A 172 -11.75 -17.83 -17.86
N THR A 173 -11.20 -17.97 -19.06
CA THR A 173 -10.05 -18.81 -19.35
C THR A 173 -8.90 -17.96 -19.90
N LYS A 174 -7.67 -18.45 -19.71
CA LYS A 174 -6.45 -17.78 -20.21
C LYS A 174 -6.55 -17.44 -21.70
N SER A 175 -7.05 -18.38 -22.50
CA SER A 175 -7.24 -18.22 -23.95
C SER A 175 -8.29 -17.16 -24.32
N GLU A 176 -9.29 -16.91 -23.47
CA GLU A 176 -10.29 -15.87 -23.72
C GLU A 176 -9.78 -14.50 -23.29
N VAL A 177 -8.89 -14.43 -22.30
CA VAL A 177 -8.24 -13.17 -21.89
C VAL A 177 -7.21 -12.72 -22.92
N GLU A 178 -6.46 -13.66 -23.50
CA GLU A 178 -5.48 -13.38 -24.57
C GLU A 178 -6.12 -12.84 -25.87
N LYS A 179 -7.42 -13.05 -26.08
CA LYS A 179 -8.18 -12.53 -27.23
C LYS A 179 -8.67 -11.10 -27.07
N ILE A 180 -8.54 -10.51 -25.88
CA ILE A 180 -9.03 -9.17 -25.61
C ILE A 180 -8.08 -8.16 -26.27
N VAL A 181 -8.61 -7.37 -27.20
CA VAL A 181 -7.82 -6.37 -27.95
C VAL A 181 -8.14 -4.94 -27.50
N ASN A 182 -9.31 -4.70 -26.91
CA ASN A 182 -9.75 -3.36 -26.50
C ASN A 182 -9.72 -3.18 -24.97
N LYS A 183 -9.58 -1.93 -24.53
CA LYS A 183 -9.47 -1.57 -23.11
C LYS A 183 -10.81 -1.71 -22.39
N GLU A 184 -11.91 -1.35 -23.04
CA GLU A 184 -13.24 -1.34 -22.45
C GLU A 184 -13.72 -2.76 -22.06
N GLU A 185 -13.44 -3.76 -22.89
CA GLU A 185 -13.74 -5.17 -22.63
C GLU A 185 -12.87 -5.72 -21.49
N LEU A 186 -11.60 -5.32 -21.43
CA LEU A 186 -10.72 -5.69 -20.31
C LEU A 186 -11.26 -5.17 -18.98
N GLU A 187 -11.62 -3.88 -18.91
CA GLU A 187 -12.19 -3.26 -17.72
C GLU A 187 -13.54 -3.90 -17.33
N GLY A 188 -14.37 -4.23 -18.32
CA GLY A 188 -15.62 -4.96 -18.10
C GLY A 188 -15.39 -6.34 -17.46
N ARG A 189 -14.39 -7.09 -17.94
CA ARG A 189 -14.04 -8.40 -17.37
C ARG A 189 -13.41 -8.31 -15.99
N ILE A 190 -12.56 -7.31 -15.74
CA ILE A 190 -12.01 -7.04 -14.41
C ILE A 190 -13.14 -6.76 -13.42
N THR A 191 -14.11 -5.92 -13.82
CA THR A 191 -15.28 -5.61 -13.00
C THR A 191 -16.07 -6.88 -12.66
N LYS A 192 -16.28 -7.76 -13.64
CA LYS A 192 -16.97 -9.03 -13.43
C LYS A 192 -16.22 -9.96 -12.48
N LEU A 193 -14.90 -10.07 -12.62
CA LEU A 193 -14.07 -10.87 -11.72
C LEU A 193 -14.16 -10.37 -10.27
N ILE A 194 -14.12 -9.05 -10.07
CA ILE A 194 -14.27 -8.44 -8.76
C ILE A 194 -15.63 -8.77 -8.15
N GLU A 195 -16.70 -8.71 -8.94
CA GLU A 195 -18.05 -9.09 -8.51
C GLU A 195 -18.09 -10.56 -8.07
N ASN A 196 -17.53 -11.46 -8.86
CA ASN A 196 -17.47 -12.89 -8.56
C ASN A 196 -16.73 -13.19 -7.25
N ILE A 197 -15.60 -12.51 -7.02
CA ILE A 197 -14.84 -12.62 -5.76
C ILE A 197 -15.66 -12.09 -4.58
N LYS A 198 -16.38 -10.97 -4.76
CA LYS A 198 -17.24 -10.41 -3.70
C LYS A 198 -18.35 -11.39 -3.33
N THR A 199 -19.08 -11.92 -4.30
CA THR A 199 -20.17 -12.87 -4.08
C THR A 199 -19.66 -14.14 -3.39
N ALA A 200 -18.55 -14.72 -3.88
CA ALA A 200 -17.94 -15.86 -3.23
C ALA A 200 -17.52 -15.56 -1.78
N SER A 201 -17.00 -14.35 -1.52
CA SER A 201 -16.62 -13.92 -0.17
C SER A 201 -17.83 -13.77 0.75
N GLU A 202 -18.96 -13.23 0.27
CA GLU A 202 -20.19 -13.06 1.05
C GLU A 202 -20.79 -14.39 1.50
N GLU A 203 -20.73 -15.40 0.63
CA GLU A 203 -21.31 -16.72 0.91
C GLU A 203 -20.42 -17.63 1.76
N SER A 204 -19.10 -17.46 1.67
CA SER A 204 -18.14 -18.42 2.27
C SER A 204 -17.29 -17.85 3.41
N ILE A 205 -17.27 -16.53 3.59
CA ILE A 205 -16.46 -15.90 4.63
C ILE A 205 -17.37 -15.17 5.62
N PRO A 206 -17.44 -15.63 6.89
CA PRO A 206 -18.28 -14.98 7.87
C PRO A 206 -17.80 -13.55 8.10
N LYS A 207 -18.76 -12.62 8.19
CA LYS A 207 -18.46 -11.22 8.48
C LYS A 207 -17.96 -11.09 9.93
N LEU A 208 -17.05 -10.16 10.19
CA LEU A 208 -16.63 -9.88 11.56
C LEU A 208 -17.85 -9.44 12.38
N SER A 209 -18.11 -10.13 13.50
CA SER A 209 -19.22 -9.73 14.36
C SER A 209 -18.91 -8.37 15.00
N ARG A 210 -19.83 -7.41 14.86
CA ARG A 210 -19.82 -6.19 15.67
C ARG A 210 -20.02 -6.63 17.12
N LYS A 211 -18.96 -6.72 17.93
CA LYS A 211 -19.14 -6.82 19.38
C LYS A 211 -19.85 -5.54 19.83
N ARG A 212 -21.15 -5.61 20.14
CA ARG A 212 -21.77 -4.66 21.07
C ARG A 212 -20.98 -4.81 22.37
N LYS A 213 -20.16 -3.82 22.73
CA LYS A 213 -19.48 -3.89 24.03
C LYS A 213 -20.51 -3.67 25.12
N CYS A 214 -20.76 -4.72 25.87
CA CYS A 214 -21.35 -4.70 27.19
C CYS A 214 -20.60 -3.68 28.06
N ILE A 215 -21.37 -2.84 28.74
CA ILE A 215 -20.91 -1.85 29.71
C ILE A 215 -20.33 -2.64 30.90
N TYR A 216 -19.02 -2.71 31.07
CA TYR A 216 -18.41 -2.87 32.41
C TYR A 216 -17.02 -2.22 32.46
N LYS A 217 -16.91 -1.32 33.44
CA LYS A 217 -15.74 -0.71 34.08
C LYS A 217 -14.40 -1.41 33.82
N LEU A 218 -13.42 -0.65 33.34
CA LEU A 218 -12.02 -0.81 33.72
C LEU A 218 -11.46 0.56 34.08
N LEU A 219 -10.98 0.64 35.31
CA LEU A 219 -10.32 1.76 35.94
C LEU A 219 -9.13 2.28 35.11
N CYS A 220 -8.88 3.56 35.28
CA CYS A 220 -7.82 4.38 34.69
C CYS A 220 -6.48 3.66 34.45
N ASN A 221 -5.95 3.83 33.24
CA ASN A 221 -4.80 4.74 33.12
C ASN A 221 -4.88 5.50 31.78
N GLU A 222 -4.73 6.82 31.88
CA GLU A 222 -5.36 7.82 31.02
C GLU A 222 -4.41 8.49 30.01
N LYS A 223 -3.31 7.84 29.60
CA LYS A 223 -2.35 8.47 28.70
C LYS A 223 -2.18 7.65 27.42
N ASP A 224 -2.51 8.30 26.30
CA ASP A 224 -2.18 7.94 24.91
C ASP A 224 -2.96 6.77 24.28
N LYS A 225 -4.20 7.06 23.86
CA LYS A 225 -4.92 6.24 22.87
C LYS A 225 -4.38 6.51 21.45
N ALA A 226 -3.12 6.16 21.18
CA ALA A 226 -2.58 6.11 19.83
C ALA A 226 -3.10 4.84 19.11
N ILE A 227 -3.62 4.98 17.89
CA ILE A 227 -3.89 3.83 17.01
C ILE A 227 -2.67 3.65 16.13
N LEU A 228 -2.02 2.49 16.24
CA LEU A 228 -0.93 2.08 15.37
C LEU A 228 -1.52 1.47 14.09
N ILE A 229 -1.23 2.07 12.94
CA ILE A 229 -1.50 1.49 11.63
C ILE A 229 -0.17 1.06 11.02
N LYS A 230 -0.01 -0.24 10.75
CA LYS A 230 1.10 -0.75 9.94
C LYS A 230 0.76 -0.54 8.48
N VAL A 231 1.52 0.30 7.81
CA VAL A 231 1.43 0.47 6.36
C VAL A 231 2.60 -0.28 5.76
N ALA A 232 2.29 -1.20 4.85
CA ALA A 232 3.28 -1.85 4.01
C ALA A 232 3.21 -1.18 2.64
N ILE A 233 4.33 -0.65 2.18
CA ILE A 233 4.50 -0.26 0.79
C ILE A 233 5.03 -1.50 0.10
N LYS A 234 4.28 -1.99 -0.87
CA LYS A 234 4.68 -3.09 -1.74
C LYS A 234 4.41 -2.63 -3.17
N ASP A 235 5.33 -2.88 -4.07
CA ASP A 235 5.03 -2.79 -5.49
C ASP A 235 3.94 -3.80 -5.82
N ILE A 236 2.78 -3.27 -6.17
CA ILE A 236 1.74 -4.04 -6.83
C ILE A 236 2.12 -4.05 -8.31
N VAL A 237 3.13 -4.86 -8.65
CA VAL A 237 3.31 -5.28 -10.04
C VAL A 237 2.37 -6.48 -10.24
N GLN A 238 1.47 -6.31 -11.21
CA GLN A 238 0.51 -7.32 -11.68
C GLN A 238 1.20 -8.59 -12.18
#